data_AF-A0A4Q9HII8-F1
#
_entry.id   AF-A0A4Q9HII8-F1
#
_cell.length_a   1.000
_cell.length_b   1.000
_cell.length_c   1.000
_cell.angle_alpha   90.00
_cell.angle_beta   90.00
_cell.angle_gamma   90.00
#
_symmetry.space_group_name_H-M   'P 1'
#
loop_
_entity.id
_entity.type
_entity.pdbx_description
1 polymer ?
#
loop_
_entity_poly.entity_id
_entity_poly.type
_entity_poly.pdbx_seq_one_letter_code
_entity_poly.pdbx_strand_id
1 'polypeptide(L)' 'MAFSGVTRSYGAVRAVDGLDLTIGSGETVALLGRNGAGK' A
#
# COMPACT_ATOMS: atom_id res chain seq x y z
N MET A 1 -6.75 12.43 0.40
CA MET A 1 -5.83 11.85 1.41
C MET A 1 -4.57 11.39 0.68
N ALA A 2 -3.39 11.49 1.30
CA ALA A 2 -2.15 11.04 0.69
C ALA A 2 -1.30 10.24 1.68
N PHE A 3 -0.61 9.22 1.15
CA PHE A 3 0.42 8.45 1.80
C PHE A 3 1.69 8.55 0.96
N SER A 4 2.85 8.66 1.60
CA SER A 4 4.13 8.76 0.91
C SER A 4 5.19 7.88 1.56
N GLY A 5 5.99 7.20 0.74
CA GLY A 5 7.11 6.36 1.18
C GLY A 5 6.69 5.23 2.12
N VAL A 6 5.47 4.71 2.01
CA VAL A 6 4.96 3.69 2.94
C VAL A 6 5.79 2.42 2.78
N THR A 7 6.32 1.93 3.90
CA THR A 7 7.05 0.67 3.98
C THR A 7 6.45 -0.21 5.06
N ARG A 8 6.46 -1.52 4.85
CA ARG A 8 6.01 -2.50 5.83
C ARG A 8 6.78 -3.80 5.67
N SER A 9 7.31 -4.32 6.78
CA SER A 9 8.00 -5.61 6.81
C SER A 9 7.38 -6.56 7.84
N TYR A 10 7.40 -7.85 7.51
CA TYR A 10 7.06 -8.96 8.39
C TYR A 10 8.25 -9.90 8.45
N GLY A 11 9.02 -9.82 9.54
CA GLY A 11 10.32 -10.50 9.62
C GLY A 11 11.25 -10.05 8.50
N ALA A 12 11.78 -11.01 7.73
CA ALA A 12 12.65 -10.74 6.60
C ALA A 12 11.91 -10.27 5.32
N VAL A 13 10.59 -10.37 5.28
CA VAL A 13 9.81 -10.02 4.07
C VAL A 13 9.39 -8.56 4.14
N ARG A 14 9.75 -7.79 3.11
CA ARG A 14 9.21 -6.45 2.89
C ARG A 14 7.92 -6.56 2.07
N ALA A 15 6.78 -6.42 2.75
CA ALA A 15 5.45 -6.53 2.16
C ALA A 15 5.03 -5.25 1.40
N VAL A 16 5.49 -4.09 1.85
CA VAL A 16 5.31 -2.81 1.15
C VAL A 16 6.67 -2.10 1.12
N ASP A 17 7.08 -1.61 -0.05
CA ASP A 17 8.36 -0.92 -0.24
C ASP A 17 8.18 0.40 -0.99
N GLY A 18 8.17 1.52 -0.25
CA GLY A 18 8.15 2.86 -0.82
C GLY A 18 6.87 3.21 -1.57
N LEU A 19 5.69 2.80 -1.05
CA LEU A 19 4.41 3.11 -1.70
C LEU A 19 4.02 4.58 -1.49
N ASP A 20 3.82 5.28 -2.60
CA ASP A 20 3.14 6.56 -2.68
C ASP A 20 1.70 6.36 -3.20
N LEU A 21 0.70 6.85 -2.47
CA LEU A 21 -0.71 6.71 -2.83
C LEU A 21 -1.46 8.00 -2.52
N THR A 22 -2.15 8.55 -3.52
CA THR A 22 -3.06 9.68 -3.35
C THR A 22 -4.47 9.25 -3.68
N ILE A 23 -5.42 9.57 -2.80
CA ILE A 23 -6.86 9.33 -2.99
C ILE A 23 -7.55 10.69 -3.02
N GLY A 24 -8.20 10.99 -4.14
CA GLY A 24 -8.98 12.20 -4.37
C GLY A 24 -10.27 12.24 -3.55
N SER A 25 -10.91 13.41 -3.53
CA SER A 25 -12.23 13.56 -2.89
C SER A 25 -13.29 12.79 -3.67
N GLY A 26 -14.08 11.96 -2.97
CA GLY A 26 -15.09 11.11 -3.60
C GLY A 26 -14.54 9.89 -4.36
N GLU A 27 -13.22 9.70 -4.36
CA GLU A 27 -12.58 8.57 -5.03
C GLU A 27 -12.66 7.31 -4.16
N THR A 28 -13.07 6.20 -4.77
CA THR A 28 -13.03 4.87 -4.14
C THR A 28 -11.91 4.06 -4.76
N VAL A 29 -11.01 3.55 -3.92
CA VAL A 29 -9.87 2.74 -4.35
C VAL A 29 -10.00 1.34 -3.76
N ALA A 30 -9.73 0.33 -4.59
CA ALA A 30 -9.59 -1.05 -4.15
C ALA A 30 -8.16 -1.53 -4.40
N LEU A 31 -7.55 -2.15 -3.39
CA LEU A 31 -6.26 -2.83 -3.55
C LEU A 31 -6.53 -4.28 -3.98
N LEU A 32 -5.93 -4.72 -5.09
CA LEU A 32 -6.05 -6.09 -5.60
C LEU A 32 -4.70 -6.80 -5.72
N GLY A 33 -4.70 -8.10 -5.44
CA GLY A 33 -3.48 -8.92 -5.48
C GLY A 33 -3.65 -10.23 -4.72
N ARG A 34 -2.66 -11.11 -4.86
CA ARG A 34 -2.63 -12.42 -4.17
C ARG A 34 -2.57 -12.26 -2.64
N ASN A 35 -2.93 -13.32 -1.90
CA ASN A 35 -2.74 -13.34 -0.44
C ASN A 35 -1.26 -13.13 -0.10
N GLY A 36 -0.99 -12.29 0.89
CA GLY A 36 0.37 -11.94 1.31
C GLY A 36 1.06 -10.81 0.51
N ALA A 37 0.39 -10.20 -0.48
CA ALA A 37 0.99 -9.15 -1.32
C ALA A 37 1.11 -7.75 -0.66
N GLY A 38 0.79 -7.60 0.63
CA GLY A 38 0.89 -6.30 1.31
C GLY A 38 -0.24 -5.31 1.05
N LYS A 39 -1.41 -5.83 0.69
CA LYS A 39 -2.67 -5.06 0.65
C LYS A 39 -3.24 -4.84 2.04
#